data_AF-M4BEC9-F1
#
_entry.id   AF-M4BEC9-F1
#
_cell.length_a   1.000
_cell.length_b   1.000
_cell.length_c   1.000
_cell.angle_alpha   90.00
_cell.angle_beta   90.00
_cell.angle_gamma   90.00
#
_symmetry.space_group_name_H-M   'P 1'
#
loop_
_entity.id
_entity.type
_entity.pdbx_description
1 polymer ?
#
loop_
_entity_poly.entity_id
_entity_poly.type
_entity_poly.pdbx_seq_one_letter_code
_entity_poly.pdbx_strand_id
1 'polypeptide(L)'
;MRRVDDDTRSEVRNARLDALEADNFGEDADDDGEGARDGDEAYVDEDEGGAGALSGGRAPMKKKRRAGVLSKKKWKVKSLAQLVFEELGHGDHAQKPNYLTAAVGPPIYPARKFCCVCGFFANYNCRRCGSRYCSVGCGDHHKESGCMKFGL
;
A
#
# COMPACT_ATOMS: atom_id res chain seq x y z
N MET A 1 30.01 -5.00 -17.43
CA MET A 1 28.79 -4.96 -16.59
C MET A 1 28.35 -6.39 -16.34
N ARG A 2 28.41 -6.85 -15.08
CA ARG A 2 28.09 -8.23 -14.70
C ARG A 2 26.60 -8.44 -14.98
N ARG A 3 26.25 -9.38 -15.87
CA ARG A 3 24.83 -9.71 -16.09
C ARG A 3 24.34 -10.41 -14.83
N VAL A 4 23.34 -9.83 -14.20
CA VAL A 4 22.60 -10.45 -13.11
C VAL A 4 21.62 -11.41 -13.75
N ASP A 5 21.63 -12.66 -13.31
CA ASP A 5 20.76 -13.73 -13.78
C ASP A 5 19.27 -13.37 -13.56
N ASP A 6 18.39 -13.94 -14.38
CA ASP A 6 16.97 -13.58 -14.36
C ASP A 6 16.31 -13.91 -13.01
N ASP A 7 16.71 -15.04 -12.41
CA ASP A 7 16.28 -15.48 -11.08
C ASP A 7 16.59 -14.41 -10.02
N THR A 8 17.81 -13.87 -10.00
CA THR A 8 18.22 -12.85 -9.04
C THR A 8 17.46 -11.53 -9.26
N ARG A 9 17.09 -11.20 -10.51
CA ARG A 9 16.21 -10.04 -10.78
C ARG A 9 14.81 -10.26 -10.24
N SER A 10 14.30 -11.48 -10.36
CA SER A 10 12.98 -11.85 -9.85
C SER A 10 12.94 -11.80 -8.33
N GLU A 11 13.99 -12.28 -7.64
CA GLU A 11 14.12 -12.23 -6.19
C GLU A 11 14.17 -10.80 -5.68
N VAL A 12 15.00 -9.93 -6.28
CA VAL A 12 15.09 -8.51 -5.89
C VAL A 12 13.75 -7.80 -6.11
N ARG A 13 13.04 -8.11 -7.20
CA ARG A 13 11.71 -7.55 -7.47
C ARG A 13 10.71 -8.02 -6.41
N ASN A 14 10.68 -9.31 -6.09
CA ASN A 14 9.74 -9.87 -5.13
C ASN A 14 10.03 -9.37 -3.71
N ALA A 15 11.29 -9.32 -3.28
CA ALA A 15 11.68 -8.76 -1.99
C ALA A 15 11.26 -7.29 -1.84
N ARG A 16 11.31 -6.52 -2.94
CA ARG A 16 10.80 -5.14 -2.96
C ARG A 16 9.28 -5.10 -2.82
N LEU A 17 8.54 -6.00 -3.47
CA LEU A 17 7.09 -6.10 -3.30
C LEU A 17 6.72 -6.47 -1.86
N ASP A 18 7.40 -7.47 -1.28
CA ASP A 18 7.17 -7.90 0.09
C ASP A 18 7.42 -6.78 1.11
N ALA A 19 8.46 -5.96 0.89
CA ALA A 19 8.73 -4.79 1.73
C ALA A 19 7.59 -3.75 1.66
N LEU A 20 7.07 -3.48 0.46
CA LEU A 20 5.93 -2.58 0.28
C LEU A 20 4.64 -3.13 0.90
N GLU A 21 4.44 -4.45 0.86
CA GLU A 21 3.31 -5.10 1.50
C GLU A 21 3.42 -5.16 3.03
N ALA A 22 4.66 -5.24 3.56
CA ALA A 22 4.91 -5.22 5.00
C ALA A 22 4.52 -3.88 5.63
N ASP A 23 4.65 -2.77 4.91
CA ASP A 23 4.34 -1.42 5.39
C ASP A 23 2.83 -1.06 5.31
N ASN A 24 2.00 -1.95 4.79
CA ASN A 24 0.55 -1.73 4.64
C ASN A 24 -0.21 -1.99 5.96
N PHE A 25 -0.07 -1.06 6.93
CA PHE A 25 -0.83 -1.06 8.18
C PHE A 25 -1.90 0.03 8.17
N GLY A 26 -3.11 -0.32 8.59
CA GLY A 26 -4.21 0.63 8.81
C GLY A 26 -4.18 1.15 10.24
N GLU A 27 -4.53 2.43 10.42
CA GLU A 27 -4.80 3.02 11.72
C GLU A 27 -6.32 3.24 11.80
N ASP A 28 -6.98 2.74 12.84
CA ASP A 28 -8.43 2.89 13.01
C ASP A 28 -8.77 4.39 13.06
N ALA A 29 -9.48 4.87 12.04
CA ALA A 29 -10.26 6.09 12.14
C ALA A 29 -11.64 5.65 12.66
N ASP A 30 -12.00 6.10 13.86
CA ASP A 30 -13.35 6.06 14.43
C ASP A 30 -13.79 4.72 15.10
N ASP A 31 -13.44 4.54 16.39
CA ASP A 31 -14.20 3.74 17.37
C ASP A 31 -14.97 4.66 18.35
N ASP A 32 -15.37 5.85 17.88
CA ASP A 32 -16.28 6.75 18.58
C ASP A 32 -17.67 6.65 17.95
N GLY A 33 -18.27 5.46 17.95
CA GLY A 33 -19.54 5.19 17.25
C GLY A 33 -20.41 4.13 17.93
N GLU A 34 -21.18 4.57 18.93
CA GLU A 34 -22.44 3.99 19.44
C GLU A 34 -22.55 2.45 19.58
N GLY A 35 -22.47 1.94 20.82
CA GLY A 35 -22.84 0.55 21.07
C GLY A 35 -22.77 0.00 22.50
N ALA A 36 -23.00 0.78 23.56
CA ALA A 36 -23.25 0.20 24.89
C ALA A 36 -24.36 0.96 25.61
N ARG A 37 -25.59 0.50 25.38
CA ARG A 37 -26.74 0.84 26.21
C ARG A 37 -26.67 0.00 27.48
N ASP A 38 -26.82 0.70 28.60
CA ASP A 38 -27.49 0.27 29.83
C ASP A 38 -26.75 -0.64 30.84
N GLY A 39 -26.67 -0.13 32.07
CA GLY A 39 -26.56 -0.88 33.32
C GLY A 39 -25.16 -1.29 33.79
N ASP A 40 -24.52 -0.51 34.66
CA ASP A 40 -24.70 -0.69 36.11
C ASP A 40 -24.12 0.49 36.91
N GLU A 41 -24.64 0.57 38.11
CA GLU A 41 -24.61 1.65 39.07
C GLU A 41 -23.63 1.30 40.20
N ALA A 42 -22.65 2.16 40.47
CA ALA A 42 -21.98 2.17 41.77
C ALA A 42 -21.42 3.55 42.08
N TYR A 43 -22.35 4.45 42.39
CA TYR A 43 -22.12 5.67 43.15
C TYR A 43 -21.47 5.31 44.50
N VAL A 44 -20.30 5.88 44.79
CA VAL A 44 -19.87 6.12 46.18
C VAL A 44 -19.32 7.55 46.27
N ASP A 45 -20.22 8.40 46.77
CA ASP A 45 -20.16 9.75 47.35
C ASP A 45 -18.79 10.28 47.80
N GLU A 46 -18.57 11.58 47.56
CA GLU A 46 -17.41 12.37 47.98
C GLU A 46 -17.54 12.94 49.41
N ASP A 47 -16.40 12.95 50.11
CA ASP A 47 -15.97 13.92 51.14
C ASP A 47 -16.71 14.00 52.50
N GLU A 48 -16.05 13.52 53.56
CA GLU A 48 -16.23 14.10 54.90
C GLU A 48 -14.95 13.97 55.76
N GLY A 49 -14.50 15.09 56.34
CA GLY A 49 -13.89 15.07 57.68
C GLY A 49 -12.45 15.57 57.85
N GLY A 50 -12.28 16.89 57.91
CA GLY A 50 -11.68 17.61 59.06
C GLY A 50 -10.38 17.15 59.74
N ALA A 51 -9.37 18.04 59.67
CA ALA A 51 -8.39 18.44 60.70
C ALA A 51 -7.48 17.39 61.39
N GLY A 52 -6.16 17.54 61.20
CA GLY A 52 -5.16 16.97 62.10
C GLY A 52 -3.73 17.15 61.61
N ALA A 53 -2.98 18.04 62.25
CA ALA A 53 -1.58 18.32 61.96
C ALA A 53 -0.62 17.20 62.41
N LEU A 54 0.55 17.13 61.76
CA LEU A 54 1.91 17.00 62.30
C LEU A 54 2.79 15.94 61.61
N SER A 55 3.98 16.43 61.24
CA SER A 55 5.27 15.73 61.16
C SER A 55 5.61 14.81 59.98
N GLY A 56 6.80 15.06 59.42
CA GLY A 56 7.71 13.97 59.10
C GLY A 56 7.80 13.53 57.65
N GLY A 57 8.52 14.33 56.85
CA GLY A 57 9.51 13.86 55.86
C GLY A 57 9.20 12.66 54.97
N ARG A 58 9.01 12.93 53.68
CA ARG A 58 9.67 12.23 52.55
C ARG A 58 9.31 12.90 51.23
N ALA A 59 10.31 13.22 50.43
CA ALA A 59 10.13 13.78 49.10
C ALA A 59 9.23 12.85 48.25
N PRO A 60 8.22 13.36 47.53
CA PRO A 60 7.46 12.53 46.61
C PRO A 60 8.36 12.22 45.41
N MET A 61 8.85 10.99 45.35
CA MET A 61 9.41 10.40 44.14
C MET A 61 8.33 10.52 43.06
N LYS A 62 8.53 11.43 42.11
CA LYS A 62 7.69 11.57 40.92
C LYS A 62 7.71 10.22 40.20
N LYS A 63 6.72 9.38 40.47
CA LYS A 63 6.43 8.19 39.68
C LYS A 63 6.04 8.74 38.32
N LYS A 64 7.03 8.83 37.41
CA LYS A 64 6.80 9.11 35.99
C LYS A 64 5.76 8.07 35.58
N ARG A 65 4.51 8.51 35.49
CA ARG A 65 3.48 7.81 34.74
C ARG A 65 4.11 7.72 33.36
N ARG A 66 4.65 6.54 33.02
CA ARG A 66 4.83 6.21 31.62
C ARG A 66 3.41 6.34 31.10
N ALA A 67 3.13 7.43 30.39
CA ALA A 67 1.98 7.47 29.53
C ALA A 67 2.13 6.20 28.70
N GLY A 68 1.33 5.18 29.02
CA GLY A 68 1.19 4.05 28.14
C GLY A 68 0.73 4.68 26.86
N VAL A 69 1.63 4.76 25.89
CA VAL A 69 1.23 5.04 24.51
C VAL A 69 0.21 3.95 24.26
N LEU A 70 -1.07 4.31 24.27
CA LEU A 70 -2.15 3.43 23.83
C LEU A 70 -1.65 2.96 22.48
N SER A 71 -1.21 1.70 22.43
CA SER A 71 -0.69 1.12 21.22
C SER A 71 -1.91 1.03 20.34
N LYS A 72 -2.06 2.03 19.47
CA LYS A 72 -3.10 2.03 18.44
C LYS A 72 -2.99 0.67 17.78
N LYS A 73 -4.07 -0.11 17.83
CA LYS A 73 -4.08 -1.46 17.29
C LYS A 73 -3.93 -1.29 15.79
N LYS A 74 -2.70 -1.44 15.29
CA LYS A 74 -2.41 -1.38 13.87
C LYS A 74 -2.83 -2.72 13.30
N TRP A 75 -3.96 -2.76 12.61
CA TRP A 75 -4.36 -3.95 11.89
C TRP A 75 -3.60 -3.99 10.57
N LYS A 76 -3.17 -5.19 10.18
CA LYS A 76 -2.55 -5.38 8.88
C LYS A 76 -3.65 -5.27 7.82
N VAL A 77 -3.50 -4.33 6.90
CA VAL A 77 -4.41 -4.24 5.75
C VAL A 77 -4.17 -5.51 4.92
N LYS A 78 -5.26 -6.22 4.60
CA LYS A 78 -5.18 -7.43 3.76
C LYS A 78 -4.49 -7.09 2.44
N SER A 79 -3.60 -7.97 1.97
CA SER A 79 -2.98 -7.77 0.66
C SER A 79 -4.03 -7.87 -0.44
N LEU A 80 -3.78 -7.24 -1.59
CA LEU A 80 -4.68 -7.35 -2.75
C LEU A 80 -4.92 -8.82 -3.12
N ALA A 81 -3.89 -9.65 -3.07
CA ALA A 81 -4.01 -11.08 -3.34
C ALA A 81 -4.97 -11.79 -2.37
N GLN A 82 -4.93 -11.45 -1.08
CA GLN A 82 -5.85 -11.99 -0.09
C GLN A 82 -7.30 -11.53 -0.33
N LEU A 83 -7.50 -10.25 -0.64
CA LEU A 83 -8.83 -9.71 -0.93
C LEU A 83 -9.46 -10.38 -2.17
N VAL A 84 -8.67 -10.59 -3.23
CA VAL A 84 -9.13 -11.29 -4.44
C VAL A 84 -9.44 -12.76 -4.15
N PHE A 85 -8.64 -13.44 -3.34
CA PHE A 85 -8.89 -14.83 -2.98
C PHE A 85 -10.17 -15.00 -2.15
N GLU A 86 -10.41 -14.11 -1.18
CA GLU A 86 -11.65 -14.09 -0.40
C GLU A 86 -12.86 -13.86 -1.32
N GLU A 87 -12.83 -12.84 -2.18
CA GLU A 87 -13.93 -12.55 -3.11
C GLU A 87 -14.27 -13.75 -4.02
N LEU A 88 -13.27 -14.55 -4.42
CA LEU A 88 -13.46 -15.75 -5.25
C LEU A 88 -13.90 -17.00 -4.46
N GLY A 89 -13.45 -17.15 -3.22
CA GLY A 89 -13.75 -18.31 -2.37
C GLY A 89 -15.16 -18.28 -1.77
N HIS A 90 -15.69 -17.08 -1.56
CA HIS A 90 -17.07 -16.88 -1.13
C HIS A 90 -18.00 -16.92 -2.35
N GLY A 91 -18.57 -18.10 -2.65
CA GLY A 91 -19.44 -18.36 -3.80
C GLY A 91 -20.70 -17.47 -3.95
N ASP A 92 -20.89 -16.52 -3.05
CA ASP A 92 -21.93 -15.48 -3.07
C ASP A 92 -21.62 -14.36 -4.08
N HIS A 93 -20.35 -14.22 -4.52
CA HIS A 93 -19.94 -13.19 -5.49
C HIS A 93 -19.95 -13.65 -6.95
N ALA A 94 -20.43 -14.86 -7.23
CA ALA A 94 -20.41 -15.43 -8.60
C ALA A 94 -21.20 -14.59 -9.63
N GLN A 95 -22.20 -13.82 -9.19
CA GLN A 95 -23.06 -13.01 -10.06
C GLN A 95 -22.68 -11.53 -10.11
N LYS A 96 -21.73 -11.07 -9.30
CA LYS A 96 -21.29 -9.66 -9.26
C LYS A 96 -19.97 -9.50 -10.03
N PRO A 97 -19.73 -8.38 -10.73
CA PRO A 97 -18.41 -8.09 -11.28
C PRO A 97 -17.36 -8.08 -10.15
N ASN A 98 -16.32 -8.89 -10.30
CA ASN A 98 -15.20 -9.04 -9.37
C ASN A 98 -13.90 -8.58 -10.05
N TYR A 99 -12.80 -8.54 -9.31
CA TYR A 99 -11.51 -8.06 -9.83
C TYR A 99 -11.06 -8.79 -11.12
N LEU A 100 -11.37 -10.08 -11.27
CA LEU A 100 -10.98 -10.88 -12.43
C LEU A 100 -11.99 -10.80 -13.58
N THR A 101 -13.30 -10.76 -13.29
CA THR A 101 -14.36 -10.72 -14.30
C THR A 101 -14.54 -9.32 -14.90
N ALA A 102 -14.04 -8.28 -14.23
CA ALA A 102 -13.94 -6.93 -14.78
C ALA A 102 -12.89 -6.79 -15.88
N ALA A 103 -12.02 -7.79 -16.09
CA ALA A 103 -11.02 -7.76 -17.16
C ALA A 103 -11.68 -7.73 -18.54
N VAL A 104 -11.35 -6.72 -19.33
CA VAL A 104 -11.89 -6.59 -20.70
C VAL A 104 -11.18 -7.56 -21.65
N GLY A 105 -11.92 -8.06 -22.63
CA GLY A 105 -11.39 -8.90 -23.70
C GLY A 105 -10.37 -8.18 -24.61
N PRO A 106 -9.77 -8.90 -25.56
CA PRO A 106 -8.77 -8.34 -26.47
C PRO A 106 -9.34 -7.21 -27.35
N PRO A 107 -8.50 -6.27 -27.81
CA PRO A 107 -8.95 -5.14 -28.60
C PRO A 107 -9.50 -5.57 -29.96
N ILE A 108 -10.63 -4.97 -30.35
CA ILE A 108 -11.29 -5.22 -31.65
C ILE A 108 -10.58 -4.47 -32.79
N TYR A 109 -9.89 -3.38 -32.46
CA TYR A 109 -9.24 -2.48 -33.44
C TYR A 109 -7.73 -2.69 -33.52
N PRO A 110 -7.10 -2.46 -34.68
CA PRO A 110 -5.66 -2.59 -34.83
C PRO A 110 -4.90 -1.58 -33.96
N ALA A 111 -3.76 -2.02 -33.41
CA ALA A 111 -2.90 -1.18 -32.58
C ALA A 111 -2.32 0.00 -33.38
N ARG A 112 -2.52 1.21 -32.86
CA ARG A 112 -1.90 2.43 -33.40
C ARG A 112 -0.42 2.50 -33.02
N LYS A 113 0.40 3.00 -33.95
CA LYS A 113 1.86 3.05 -33.80
C LYS A 113 2.29 4.49 -33.57
N PHE A 114 2.71 4.78 -32.35
CA PHE A 114 3.18 6.11 -31.95
C PHE A 114 4.68 6.14 -31.71
N CYS A 115 5.25 7.33 -31.85
CA CYS A 115 6.65 7.63 -31.56
C CYS A 115 6.84 7.65 -30.04
N CYS A 116 7.81 6.89 -29.54
CA CYS A 116 8.11 6.87 -28.11
C CYS A 116 8.72 8.17 -27.57
N VAL A 117 9.19 9.06 -28.45
CA VAL A 117 9.81 10.34 -28.05
C VAL A 117 8.81 11.49 -28.04
N CYS A 118 8.01 11.63 -29.09
CA CYS A 118 7.13 12.79 -29.27
C CYS A 118 5.64 12.47 -29.45
N GLY A 119 5.25 11.19 -29.43
CA GLY A 119 3.84 10.78 -29.50
C GLY A 119 3.16 10.84 -30.87
N PHE A 120 3.79 11.43 -31.90
CA PHE A 120 3.26 11.42 -33.27
C PHE A 120 3.30 10.03 -33.93
N PHE A 121 2.61 9.85 -35.07
CA PHE A 121 2.63 8.59 -35.81
C PHE A 121 4.06 8.17 -36.18
N ALA A 122 4.40 6.92 -35.85
CA ALA A 122 5.73 6.40 -36.08
C ALA A 122 5.81 5.61 -37.39
N ASN A 123 6.79 5.98 -38.22
CA ASN A 123 7.06 5.34 -39.51
C ASN A 123 8.25 4.38 -39.44
N TYR A 124 9.09 4.49 -38.41
CA TYR A 124 10.34 3.75 -38.28
C TYR A 124 10.36 2.90 -37.01
N ASN A 125 11.19 1.85 -37.02
CA ASN A 125 11.44 0.99 -35.88
C ASN A 125 12.95 0.93 -35.54
N CYS A 126 13.24 0.79 -34.25
CA CYS A 126 14.60 0.57 -33.78
C CYS A 126 14.94 -0.92 -33.94
N ARG A 127 16.04 -1.22 -34.65
CA ARG A 127 16.50 -2.60 -34.86
C ARG A 127 17.01 -3.30 -33.60
N ARG A 128 17.30 -2.55 -32.52
CA ARG A 128 17.81 -3.11 -31.26
C ARG A 128 16.71 -3.49 -30.28
N CYS A 129 15.65 -2.69 -30.18
CA CYS A 129 14.63 -2.84 -29.14
C CYS A 129 13.18 -2.84 -29.66
N GLY A 130 12.97 -2.68 -30.96
CA GLY A 130 11.64 -2.67 -31.57
C GLY A 130 10.80 -1.40 -31.32
N SER A 131 11.27 -0.46 -30.47
CA SER A 131 10.58 0.81 -30.24
C SER A 131 10.44 1.62 -31.52
N ARG A 132 9.34 2.36 -31.65
CA ARG A 132 9.00 3.10 -32.87
C ARG A 132 9.24 4.60 -32.72
N TYR A 133 9.65 5.25 -33.80
CA TYR A 133 9.90 6.69 -33.86
C TYR A 133 9.44 7.29 -35.19
N CYS A 134 9.17 8.60 -35.20
CA CYS A 134 8.64 9.29 -36.38
C CYS A 134 9.73 9.83 -37.33
N SER A 135 10.91 10.16 -36.82
CA SER A 135 11.99 10.82 -37.57
C SER A 135 13.37 10.42 -37.07
N VAL A 136 14.41 10.70 -37.87
CA VAL A 136 15.81 10.40 -37.50
C VAL A 136 16.20 11.05 -36.17
N GLY A 137 15.82 12.32 -35.94
CA GLY A 137 16.11 13.01 -34.68
C GLY A 137 15.47 12.33 -33.46
N CYS A 138 14.23 11.87 -33.56
CA CYS A 138 13.61 11.05 -32.52
C CYS A 138 14.31 9.70 -32.37
N GLY A 139 14.79 9.11 -33.47
CA GLY A 139 15.58 7.89 -33.47
C GLY A 139 16.91 8.05 -32.73
N ASP A 140 17.59 9.18 -32.88
CA ASP A 140 18.86 9.46 -32.21
C ASP A 140 18.66 9.77 -30.73
N HIS A 141 17.67 10.59 -30.39
CA HIS A 141 17.28 10.80 -28.99
C HIS A 141 16.93 9.48 -28.29
N HIS A 142 16.16 8.62 -28.97
CA HIS A 142 15.88 7.28 -28.48
C HIS A 142 17.16 6.44 -28.29
N LYS A 143 18.12 6.47 -29.21
CA LYS A 143 19.39 5.73 -29.07
C LYS A 143 20.19 6.18 -27.84
N GLU A 144 20.16 7.47 -27.52
CA GLU A 144 20.91 8.05 -26.40
C GLU A 144 20.29 7.76 -25.04
N SER A 145 18.97 7.97 -24.89
CA SER A 145 18.31 7.96 -23.57
C SER A 145 17.34 6.78 -23.36
N GLY A 146 16.84 6.15 -24.42
CA GLY A 146 15.70 5.22 -24.34
C GLY A 146 15.92 3.82 -24.96
N CYS A 147 17.05 3.57 -25.62
CA CYS A 147 17.27 2.34 -26.37
C CYS A 147 17.80 1.23 -25.46
N MET A 148 16.88 0.49 -24.84
CA MET A 148 17.21 -0.73 -24.10
C MET A 148 17.29 -1.93 -25.04
N LYS A 149 18.43 -2.65 -25.08
CA LYS A 149 18.64 -3.85 -25.93
C LYS A 149 17.59 -4.96 -25.72
N PHE A 150 16.88 -4.95 -24.60
CA PHE A 150 15.90 -5.95 -24.18
C PHE A 150 14.60 -5.30 -23.67
N GLY A 151 14.12 -4.26 -24.36
CA GLY A 151 12.82 -3.67 -24.05
C GLY A 151 11.68 -4.66 -24.36
N LEU A 152 11.23 -5.32 -23.30
CA LEU A 152 10.40 -6.54 -23.20
C LEU A 152 11.10 -7.84 -23.63
#